data_AF-A0A1M4UXG7-F1
#
_entry.id   AF-A0A1M4UXG7-F1
#
_cell.length_a   1.000
_cell.length_b   1.000
_cell.length_c   1.000
_cell.angle_alpha   90.00
_cell.angle_beta   90.00
_cell.angle_gamma   90.00
#
_symmetry.space_group_name_H-M   'P 1'
#
loop_
_entity.id
_entity.type
_entity.pdbx_description
1 polymer ?
#
loop_
_entity_poly.entity_id
_entity_poly.type
_entity_poly.pdbx_seq_one_letter_code
_entity_poly.pdbx_strand_id
1 'polypeptide(L)'
;MSNNTGNTIIALLTGATIGAGLGLLYAPKSGKETRKDLKDGAADLKDNLSSQYDDISNQLVDFTNRTKNDIEKRLEHTFNSTNEKADDMLGKLQAELDELKKKNEKLQKELKSATK
;
A
#
# COMPACT_ATOMS: atom_id res chain seq x y z
N MET A 1 13.43 12.73 -17.76
CA MET A 1 12.95 12.26 -16.44
C MET A 1 11.42 12.36 -16.29
N SER A 2 10.62 12.21 -17.35
CA SER A 2 9.16 12.49 -17.30
C SER A 2 8.31 11.32 -16.78
N ASN A 3 8.92 10.15 -16.62
CA ASN A 3 8.26 8.86 -16.40
C ASN A 3 8.27 8.43 -14.92
N ASN A 4 9.11 9.03 -14.08
CA ASN A 4 9.14 8.71 -12.64
C ASN A 4 8.03 9.43 -11.87
N THR A 5 7.67 10.65 -12.24
CA THR A 5 6.62 11.42 -11.54
C THR A 5 5.27 10.71 -11.58
N GLY A 6 4.90 10.13 -12.72
CA GLY A 6 3.66 9.35 -12.83
C GLY A 6 3.66 8.12 -11.92
N ASN A 7 4.79 7.41 -11.85
CA ASN A 7 4.92 6.22 -11.02
C ASN A 7 4.89 6.56 -9.51
N THR A 8 5.47 7.69 -9.10
CA THR A 8 5.39 8.18 -7.72
C THR A 8 3.97 8.57 -7.32
N ILE A 9 3.21 9.23 -8.19
CA ILE A 9 1.81 9.59 -7.91
C ILE A 9 0.96 8.32 -7.76
N ILE A 10 1.14 7.33 -8.63
CA ILE A 10 0.44 6.04 -8.52
C ILE A 10 0.79 5.36 -7.19
N ALA A 11 2.08 5.27 -6.85
CA ALA A 11 2.52 4.65 -5.60
C ALA A 11 1.93 5.36 -4.36
N LEU A 12 1.90 6.70 -4.35
CA LEU A 12 1.31 7.47 -3.26
C LEU A 12 -0.19 7.23 -3.14
N LEU A 13 -0.93 7.24 -4.24
CA LEU A 13 -2.37 6.99 -4.24
C LEU A 13 -2.70 5.56 -3.78
N THR A 14 -1.95 4.57 -4.27
CA THR A 14 -2.10 3.18 -3.83
C THR A 14 -1.81 3.06 -2.33
N GLY A 15 -0.72 3.64 -1.85
CA GLY A 15 -0.38 3.65 -0.42
C GLY A 15 -1.43 4.35 0.45
N ALA A 16 -1.92 5.51 0.02
CA ALA A 16 -2.96 6.26 0.71
C ALA A 16 -4.27 5.47 0.80
N THR A 17 -4.65 4.78 -0.28
CA THR A 17 -5.90 3.99 -0.31
C THR A 17 -5.80 2.78 0.62
N ILE A 18 -4.66 2.08 0.62
CA ILE A 18 -4.40 0.95 1.53
C ILE A 18 -4.38 1.46 2.98
N GLY A 19 -3.68 2.56 3.26
CA GLY A 19 -3.60 3.16 4.59
C GLY A 19 -4.96 3.62 5.11
N ALA A 20 -5.75 4.30 4.28
CA ALA A 20 -7.12 4.70 4.63
C ALA A 20 -8.03 3.49 4.83
N GLY A 21 -7.90 2.46 3.98
CA GLY A 21 -8.64 1.21 4.12
C GLY A 21 -8.35 0.54 5.46
N LEU A 22 -7.08 0.37 5.81
CA LEU A 22 -6.66 -0.19 7.10
C LEU A 22 -7.08 0.69 8.29
N GLY A 23 -6.96 2.02 8.16
CA GLY A 23 -7.39 2.96 9.20
C GLY A 23 -8.90 2.92 9.45
N LEU A 24 -9.70 2.82 8.39
CA LEU A 24 -11.16 2.66 8.49
C LEU A 24 -11.56 1.29 9.05
N LEU A 25 -10.82 0.22 8.70
CA LEU A 25 -11.05 -1.11 9.29
C LEU A 25 -10.67 -1.16 10.76
N TYR A 26 -9.63 -0.42 11.17
CA TYR A 26 -9.20 -0.32 12.56
C TYR A 26 -10.16 0.50 13.42
N ALA A 27 -10.78 1.54 12.84
CA ALA A 27 -11.76 2.39 13.52
C ALA A 27 -13.17 2.20 12.94
N PRO A 28 -13.93 1.17 13.39
CA PRO A 28 -15.26 0.91 12.87
C PRO A 28 -16.24 2.01 13.32
N LYS A 29 -16.76 2.78 12.36
CA LYS A 29 -17.83 3.77 12.56
C LYS A 29 -19.04 3.47 11.68
N SER A 30 -20.21 3.88 12.13
CA SER A 30 -21.45 3.74 11.34
C SER A 30 -21.46 4.73 10.16
N GLY A 31 -22.00 4.34 9.00
CA GLY A 31 -21.94 5.19 7.79
C GLY A 31 -22.63 6.56 7.92
N LYS A 32 -23.66 6.67 8.77
CA LYS A 32 -24.31 7.96 9.09
C LYS A 32 -23.36 8.90 9.82
N GLU A 33 -22.57 8.35 10.74
CA GLU A 33 -21.60 9.05 11.56
C GLU A 33 -20.38 9.42 10.74
N THR A 34 -19.87 8.51 9.89
CA THR A 34 -18.79 8.82 8.94
C THR A 34 -19.11 9.99 8.03
N ARG A 35 -20.36 10.10 7.54
CA ARG A 35 -20.76 11.20 6.66
C ARG A 35 -20.84 12.54 7.41
N LYS A 36 -21.27 12.52 8.67
CA LYS A 36 -21.30 13.69 9.54
C LYS A 36 -19.87 14.13 9.88
N ASP A 37 -19.05 13.20 10.36
CA ASP A 37 -17.65 13.41 10.72
C ASP A 37 -16.82 13.91 9.52
N LEU A 38 -17.09 13.40 8.31
CA LEU A 38 -16.40 13.88 7.11
C LEU A 38 -16.77 15.33 6.78
N LYS A 39 -18.04 15.72 6.97
CA LYS A 39 -18.50 17.08 6.69
C LYS A 39 -17.94 18.07 7.71
N ASP A 40 -18.05 17.74 9.00
CA ASP A 40 -17.61 18.61 10.09
C ASP A 40 -16.07 18.65 10.13
N GLY A 41 -15.42 17.47 10.05
CA GLY A 41 -13.97 17.35 10.03
C GLY A 41 -13.30 17.95 8.79
N ALA A 42 -13.94 17.98 7.62
CA ALA A 42 -13.37 18.65 6.45
C ALA A 42 -13.35 20.18 6.60
N ALA A 43 -14.38 20.76 7.23
CA ALA A 43 -14.42 22.19 7.51
C ALA A 43 -13.33 22.56 8.53
N ASP A 44 -13.27 21.82 9.63
CA ASP A 44 -12.28 22.05 10.69
C ASP A 44 -10.85 21.81 10.18
N LEU A 45 -10.62 20.76 9.39
CA LEU A 45 -9.31 20.47 8.81
C LEU A 45 -8.87 21.61 7.90
N LYS A 46 -9.75 22.17 7.08
CA LYS A 46 -9.39 23.27 6.18
C LYS A 46 -8.91 24.48 6.96
N ASP A 47 -9.61 24.87 8.01
CA ASP A 47 -9.27 26.04 8.83
C ASP A 47 -7.98 25.82 9.65
N ASN A 48 -7.83 24.64 10.25
CA ASN A 48 -6.64 24.28 11.04
C ASN A 48 -5.40 24.02 10.19
N LEU A 49 -5.58 23.48 8.97
CA LEU A 49 -4.48 23.25 8.05
C LEU A 49 -3.99 24.57 7.48
N SER A 50 -4.90 25.49 7.15
CA SER A 50 -4.50 26.82 6.64
C SER A 50 -3.66 27.62 7.63
N SER A 51 -3.87 27.46 8.94
CA SER A 51 -3.11 28.20 9.96
C SER A 51 -1.78 27.54 10.33
N GLN A 52 -1.66 26.22 10.16
CA GLN A 52 -0.49 25.43 10.59
C GLN A 52 0.36 24.92 9.43
N TYR A 53 -0.05 25.14 8.18
CA TYR A 53 0.64 24.63 6.99
C TYR A 53 2.10 25.06 6.92
N ASP A 54 2.40 26.30 7.31
CA ASP A 54 3.75 26.86 7.25
C ASP A 54 4.68 26.18 8.27
N ASP A 55 4.21 25.97 9.50
CA ASP A 55 4.95 25.28 10.55
C ASP A 55 5.15 23.79 10.22
N ILE A 56 4.10 23.15 9.69
CA ILE A 56 4.14 21.75 9.27
C ILE A 56 5.11 21.59 8.11
N SER A 57 5.08 22.46 7.09
CA SER A 57 6.00 22.38 5.95
C SER A 57 7.45 22.45 6.38
N ASN A 58 7.80 23.36 7.28
CA ASN A 58 9.17 23.50 7.77
C ASN A 58 9.63 22.23 8.51
N GLN A 59 8.80 21.67 9.39
CA GLN A 59 9.11 20.42 10.08
C GLN A 59 9.15 19.22 9.13
N LEU A 60 8.29 19.20 8.10
CA LEU A 60 8.24 18.14 7.11
C LEU A 60 9.53 18.09 6.29
N VAL A 61 10.09 19.23 5.91
CA VAL A 61 11.35 19.31 5.16
C VAL A 61 12.50 18.73 5.96
N ASP A 62 12.64 19.12 7.24
CA ASP A 62 13.68 18.59 8.12
C ASP A 62 13.53 17.09 8.40
N PHE A 63 12.29 16.66 8.67
CA PHE A 63 11.98 15.25 8.88
C PHE A 63 12.24 14.42 7.61
N THR A 64 11.85 14.93 6.43
CA THR A 64 12.06 14.26 5.15
C THR A 64 13.53 14.10 4.86
N ASN A 65 14.36 15.12 5.10
CA ASN A 65 15.81 15.03 4.87
C ASN A 65 16.48 13.97 5.78
N ARG A 66 16.10 13.92 7.06
CA ARG A 66 16.61 12.89 7.99
C ARG A 66 16.11 11.49 7.62
N THR A 67 14.82 11.38 7.37
CA THR A 67 14.15 10.13 7.02
C THR A 67 14.66 9.57 5.71
N LYS A 68 14.93 10.41 4.71
CA LYS A 68 15.49 9.98 3.42
C LYS A 68 16.85 9.31 3.59
N ASN A 69 17.75 9.91 4.37
CA ASN A 69 19.07 9.31 4.64
C ASN A 69 18.98 7.97 5.38
N ASP A 70 18.08 7.85 6.35
CA ASP A 70 17.90 6.60 7.10
C ASP A 70 17.18 5.52 6.27
N ILE A 71 16.23 5.93 5.44
CA ILE A 71 15.52 5.06 4.50
C ILE A 71 16.48 4.56 3.42
N GLU A 72 17.32 5.41 2.82
CA GLU A 72 18.31 4.99 1.82
C GLU A 72 19.28 3.96 2.41
N LYS A 73 19.84 4.22 3.60
CA LYS A 73 20.72 3.26 4.30
C LYS A 73 20.03 1.94 4.59
N ARG A 74 18.76 1.97 5.05
CA ARG A 74 17.98 0.75 5.34
C ARG A 74 17.56 0.03 4.07
N LEU A 75 17.22 0.76 3.01
CA LEU A 75 16.87 0.21 1.70
C LEU A 75 18.07 -0.49 1.11
N GLU A 76 19.27 0.12 1.07
CA GLU A 76 20.47 -0.53 0.54
C GLU A 76 20.80 -1.83 1.30
N HIS A 77 20.74 -1.79 2.62
CA HIS A 77 21.03 -2.96 3.46
C HIS A 77 19.96 -4.06 3.32
N THR A 78 18.69 -3.66 3.14
CA THR A 78 17.57 -4.56 2.93
C THR A 78 17.58 -5.11 1.50
N PHE A 79 17.83 -4.31 0.47
CA PHE A 79 17.85 -4.72 -0.94
C PHE A 79 18.95 -5.74 -1.20
N ASN A 80 20.15 -5.54 -0.64
CA ASN A 80 21.22 -6.54 -0.74
C ASN A 80 20.86 -7.87 -0.05
N SER A 81 20.13 -7.83 1.07
CA SER A 81 19.65 -9.04 1.76
C SER A 81 18.35 -9.62 1.15
N THR A 82 17.63 -8.80 0.38
CA THR A 82 16.34 -9.12 -0.23
C THR A 82 16.54 -9.76 -1.58
N ASN A 83 17.63 -9.53 -2.31
CA ASN A 83 17.80 -10.21 -3.61
C ASN A 83 17.85 -11.74 -3.44
N GLU A 84 18.62 -12.25 -2.46
CA GLU A 84 18.63 -13.68 -2.13
C GLU A 84 17.27 -14.18 -1.63
N LYS A 85 16.59 -13.42 -0.74
CA LYS A 85 15.30 -13.84 -0.18
C LYS A 85 14.12 -13.70 -1.14
N ALA A 86 14.17 -12.73 -2.04
CA ALA A 86 13.17 -12.49 -3.06
C ALA A 86 13.25 -13.58 -4.13
N ASP A 87 14.44 -14.00 -4.55
CA ASP A 87 14.60 -15.14 -5.46
C ASP A 87 14.04 -16.42 -4.84
N ASP A 88 14.30 -16.65 -3.55
CA ASP A 88 13.77 -17.81 -2.81
C ASP A 88 12.23 -17.76 -2.65
N MET A 89 11.67 -16.56 -2.42
CA MET A 89 10.23 -16.35 -2.36
C MET A 89 9.56 -16.46 -3.72
N LEU A 90 10.17 -15.94 -4.79
CA LEU A 90 9.70 -16.06 -6.17
C LEU A 90 9.67 -17.52 -6.60
N GLY A 91 10.68 -18.31 -6.22
CA GLY A 91 10.71 -19.76 -6.44
C GLY A 91 9.57 -20.48 -5.72
N LYS A 92 9.30 -20.14 -4.45
CA LYS A 92 8.16 -20.71 -3.70
C LYS A 92 6.82 -20.32 -4.32
N LEU A 93 6.66 -19.07 -4.74
CA LEU A 93 5.44 -18.58 -5.38
C LEU A 93 5.17 -19.28 -6.72
N GLN A 94 6.21 -19.51 -7.52
CA GLN A 94 6.11 -20.27 -8.77
C GLN A 94 5.70 -21.72 -8.51
N ALA A 95 6.31 -22.38 -7.53
CA ALA A 95 5.96 -23.74 -7.15
C ALA A 95 4.48 -23.85 -6.71
N GLU A 96 4.01 -22.90 -5.90
CA GLU A 96 2.62 -22.85 -5.45
C GLU A 96 1.65 -22.57 -6.61
N LEU A 97 2.00 -21.67 -7.54
CA LEU A 97 1.21 -21.37 -8.74
C LEU A 97 1.08 -22.58 -9.67
N ASP A 98 2.17 -23.33 -9.88
CA ASP A 98 2.16 -24.54 -10.70
C ASP A 98 1.33 -25.66 -10.04
N GLU A 99 1.40 -25.78 -8.72
CA GLU A 99 0.56 -26.71 -7.97
C GLU A 99 -0.93 -26.33 -8.07
N LEU A 100 -1.24 -25.04 -7.92
CA LEU A 100 -2.59 -24.50 -8.08
C LEU A 100 -3.12 -24.75 -9.50
N LYS A 101 -2.31 -24.51 -10.55
CA LYS A 101 -2.68 -24.82 -11.93
C LYS A 101 -2.99 -26.30 -12.13
N LYS A 102 -2.13 -27.20 -11.66
CA LYS A 102 -2.36 -28.66 -11.75
C LYS A 102 -3.60 -29.10 -10.99
N LYS A 103 -3.83 -28.58 -9.78
CA LYS A 103 -5.05 -28.84 -9.01
C LYS A 103 -6.29 -28.35 -9.75
N ASN A 104 -6.23 -27.15 -10.33
CA ASN A 104 -7.34 -26.59 -11.09
C ASN A 104 -7.63 -27.41 -12.37
N GLU A 105 -6.61 -27.85 -13.12
CA GLU A 105 -6.79 -28.73 -14.28
C GLU A 105 -7.36 -30.11 -13.92
N LYS A 106 -6.93 -30.70 -12.79
CA LYS A 106 -7.52 -31.94 -12.28
C LYS A 106 -8.99 -31.75 -11.93
N LEU A 107 -9.32 -30.69 -11.19
CA LEU A 107 -10.70 -30.35 -10.85
C LEU A 107 -11.56 -30.13 -12.10
N GLN A 108 -11.01 -29.46 -13.12
CA GLN A 108 -11.72 -29.28 -14.40
C GLN A 108 -11.95 -30.60 -15.15
N LYS A 109 -11.01 -31.54 -15.11
CA LYS A 109 -11.18 -32.87 -15.70
C LYS A 109 -12.22 -33.70 -14.93
N GLU A 110 -12.17 -33.69 -13.60
CA GLU A 110 -13.15 -34.36 -12.75
C GLU A 110 -14.56 -33.79 -12.94
N LEU A 111 -14.70 -32.47 -13.01
CA LEU A 111 -15.98 -31.81 -13.31
C LEU A 111 -16.50 -32.19 -14.71
N LYS A 112 -15.64 -32.24 -15.73
CA LYS A 112 -16.06 -32.68 -17.08
C LYS A 112 -16.44 -34.16 -17.14
N SER A 113 -15.83 -35.02 -16.35
CA SER A 113 -16.21 -36.43 -16.26
C SER A 113 -17.47 -36.66 -15.42
N ALA A 114 -17.76 -35.80 -14.44
CA ALA A 114 -18.96 -35.90 -13.61
C ALA A 114 -20.21 -35.28 -14.28
N THR A 115 -20.02 -34.43 -15.30
CA THR A 115 -21.11 -33.76 -16.04
C THR A 115 -21.51 -34.51 -17.33
N LYS A 116 -20.89 -35.67 -17.62
CA LYS A 116 -21.22 -36.53 -18.77
C LYS A 116 -21.79 -37.86 -18.28
#